data_AF-A0A2D0MYQ2-F1
#
_entry.id   AF-A0A2D0MYQ2-F1
#
_cell.length_a   1.000
_cell.length_b   1.000
_cell.length_c   1.000
_cell.angle_alpha   90.00
_cell.angle_beta   90.00
_cell.angle_gamma   90.00
#
_symmetry.space_group_name_H-M   'P 1'
#
loop_
_entity.id
_entity.type
_entity.pdbx_description
1 polymer ?
#
loop_
_entity_poly.entity_id
_entity_poly.type
_entity_poly.pdbx_seq_one_letter_code
_entity_poly.pdbx_strand_id
1 'polypeptide(L)'
;MQEEITNKLIEIYAARKYNAVSDSKEHTKLCEEYGNKGWFNERRQIISATKKKIEQFESEKPSVQVSESLYLLNKRKDNDELGFDLAYKLIYETLIPNWNDRQIEYFEEVLTILDNCGNDYFLSFTSRKVNPVELNIVHLNYQHFIKYVLMPRDWKRELADAEQKNINLLARAINRLLCEKLKGFYYPSHEGDNTMVEKKLEENCCASFAFIQLIQNVIFNSRPDKCNYCHLEYKYAIQTIAPELRLYILAERSHDELVKKQFVEEEYEDWHQEVLKKDKIHLPFTESFSIKQLKEMRFQIEENLSNKIQDRKDKLFQSVPA
;
A
#
# COMPACT_ATOMS: atom_id res chain seq x y z
N MET A 1 -3.79 -14.28 -33.45
CA MET A 1 -5.08 -13.82 -34.03
C MET A 1 -5.84 -12.86 -33.11
N GLN A 2 -6.34 -13.27 -31.92
CA GLN A 2 -7.13 -12.35 -31.07
C GLN A 2 -6.38 -11.05 -30.69
N GLU A 3 -5.11 -11.17 -30.31
CA GLU A 3 -4.26 -10.03 -29.97
C GLU A 3 -4.03 -9.09 -31.15
N GLU A 4 -3.73 -9.63 -32.34
CA GLU A 4 -3.57 -8.84 -33.56
C GLU A 4 -4.83 -8.02 -33.89
N ILE A 5 -6.02 -8.61 -33.77
CA ILE A 5 -7.29 -7.89 -33.95
C ILE A 5 -7.49 -6.81 -32.89
N THR A 6 -7.02 -7.06 -31.67
CA THR A 6 -7.09 -6.09 -30.56
C THR A 6 -6.17 -4.91 -30.80
N ASN A 7 -4.94 -5.15 -31.28
CA ASN A 7 -4.01 -4.08 -31.64
C ASN A 7 -4.58 -3.23 -32.78
N LYS A 8 -5.18 -3.84 -33.81
CA LYS A 8 -5.89 -3.11 -34.88
C LYS A 8 -7.04 -2.25 -34.34
N LEU A 9 -7.80 -2.74 -33.37
CA LEU A 9 -8.84 -1.92 -32.71
C LEU A 9 -8.19 -0.72 -31.99
N ILE A 10 -7.11 -0.93 -31.25
CA ILE A 10 -6.41 0.15 -30.55
C ILE A 10 -5.91 1.21 -31.54
N GLU A 11 -5.25 0.81 -32.63
CA GLU A 11 -4.79 1.71 -33.70
C GLU A 11 -5.94 2.57 -34.27
N ILE A 12 -7.09 1.93 -34.55
CA ILE A 12 -8.28 2.62 -35.06
C ILE A 12 -8.79 3.68 -34.07
N TYR A 13 -8.86 3.34 -32.78
CA TYR A 13 -9.34 4.22 -31.72
C TYR A 13 -8.32 5.31 -31.35
N ALA A 14 -7.02 5.04 -31.46
CA ALA A 14 -5.97 6.03 -31.24
C ALA A 14 -6.00 7.11 -32.33
N ALA A 15 -6.15 6.70 -33.59
CA ALA A 15 -6.10 7.60 -34.75
C ALA A 15 -7.34 8.50 -34.95
N ARG A 16 -8.42 8.32 -34.18
CA ARG A 16 -9.71 8.99 -34.41
C ARG A 16 -10.35 9.49 -33.13
N LYS A 17 -11.22 10.49 -33.25
CA LYS A 17 -12.14 10.85 -32.17
C LYS A 17 -13.16 9.74 -31.95
N TYR A 18 -13.56 9.50 -30.71
CA TYR A 18 -14.47 8.46 -30.26
C TYR A 18 -15.75 8.42 -31.09
N ASN A 19 -16.38 9.60 -31.31
CA ASN A 19 -17.62 9.73 -32.08
C ASN A 19 -17.46 9.44 -33.59
N ALA A 20 -16.23 9.40 -34.11
CA ALA A 20 -15.93 9.16 -35.53
C ALA A 20 -15.37 7.75 -35.80
N VAL A 21 -15.20 6.91 -34.77
CA VAL A 21 -14.65 5.55 -34.94
C VAL A 21 -15.58 4.67 -35.76
N SER A 22 -16.91 4.82 -35.61
CA SER A 22 -17.90 4.06 -36.38
C SER A 22 -17.83 4.31 -37.89
N ASP A 23 -17.25 5.44 -38.31
CA ASP A 23 -17.18 5.84 -39.71
C ASP A 23 -15.97 5.23 -40.43
N SER A 24 -15.05 4.59 -39.68
CA SER A 24 -13.92 3.85 -40.23
C SER A 24 -14.40 2.57 -40.94
N LYS A 25 -14.01 2.41 -42.21
CA LYS A 25 -14.24 1.18 -42.97
C LYS A 25 -13.56 -0.02 -42.31
N GLU A 26 -12.37 0.19 -41.76
CA GLU A 26 -11.62 -0.84 -41.04
C GLU A 26 -12.35 -1.30 -39.77
N HIS A 27 -12.90 -0.36 -38.99
CA HIS A 27 -13.70 -0.68 -37.80
C HIS A 27 -14.96 -1.45 -38.15
N THR A 28 -15.69 -1.01 -39.19
CA THR A 28 -16.91 -1.67 -39.67
C THR A 28 -16.60 -3.10 -40.11
N LYS A 29 -15.52 -3.29 -40.88
CA LYS A 29 -15.07 -4.63 -41.30
C LYS A 29 -14.75 -5.54 -40.12
N LEU A 30 -14.06 -5.04 -39.09
CA LEU A 30 -13.79 -5.81 -37.88
C LEU A 30 -15.08 -6.18 -37.12
N CYS A 31 -16.05 -5.27 -37.07
CA CYS A 31 -17.36 -5.54 -36.47
C CYS A 31 -18.16 -6.59 -37.27
N GLU A 32 -18.08 -6.58 -38.60
CA GLU A 32 -18.73 -7.59 -39.46
C GLU A 32 -18.11 -8.98 -39.27
N GLU A 33 -16.77 -9.06 -39.24
CA GLU A 33 -16.05 -10.34 -39.12
C GLU A 33 -16.10 -10.94 -37.70
N TYR A 34 -16.00 -10.10 -36.66
CA TYR A 34 -15.80 -10.55 -35.27
C TYR A 34 -16.88 -10.07 -34.29
N GLY A 35 -17.87 -9.28 -34.72
CA GLY A 35 -18.90 -8.71 -33.84
C GLY A 35 -19.84 -9.73 -33.19
N ASN A 36 -19.85 -10.98 -33.65
CA ASN A 36 -20.54 -12.08 -32.97
C ASN A 36 -19.68 -12.81 -31.92
N LYS A 37 -18.41 -12.44 -31.77
CA LYS A 37 -17.49 -13.04 -30.80
C LYS A 37 -17.53 -12.26 -29.48
N GLY A 38 -17.80 -12.95 -28.37
CA GLY A 38 -17.88 -12.34 -27.04
C GLY A 38 -16.62 -11.55 -26.67
N TRP A 39 -15.45 -12.16 -26.82
CA TRP A 39 -14.14 -11.53 -26.52
C TRP A 39 -13.90 -10.25 -27.32
N PHE A 40 -14.37 -10.17 -28.58
CA PHE A 40 -14.18 -8.98 -29.42
C PHE A 40 -15.05 -7.83 -28.91
N ASN A 41 -16.31 -8.11 -28.58
CA ASN A 41 -17.22 -7.10 -28.06
C ASN A 41 -16.78 -6.57 -26.70
N GLU A 42 -16.32 -7.45 -25.81
CA GLU A 42 -15.76 -7.07 -24.52
C GLU A 42 -14.58 -6.10 -24.68
N ARG A 43 -13.56 -6.49 -25.46
CA ARG A 43 -12.39 -5.63 -25.72
C ARG A 43 -12.78 -4.31 -26.38
N ARG A 44 -13.66 -4.34 -27.38
CA ARG A 44 -14.18 -3.14 -28.05
C ARG A 44 -14.85 -2.21 -27.04
N GLN A 45 -15.70 -2.72 -26.15
CA GLN A 45 -16.36 -1.91 -25.12
C GLN A 45 -15.36 -1.28 -24.16
N ILE A 46 -14.36 -2.02 -23.70
CA ILE A 46 -13.31 -1.52 -22.81
C ILE A 46 -12.47 -0.43 -23.48
N ILE A 47 -11.99 -0.66 -24.71
CA ILE A 47 -11.22 0.31 -25.50
C ILE A 47 -12.06 1.57 -25.74
N SER A 48 -13.32 1.40 -26.15
CA SER A 48 -14.27 2.49 -26.41
C SER A 48 -14.50 3.36 -25.16
N ALA A 49 -14.76 2.73 -24.01
CA ALA A 49 -14.91 3.43 -22.74
C ALA A 49 -13.62 4.14 -22.29
N THR A 50 -12.46 3.56 -22.58
CA THR A 50 -11.16 4.16 -22.25
C THR A 50 -10.85 5.36 -23.15
N LYS A 51 -11.04 5.25 -24.47
CA LYS A 51 -10.84 6.39 -25.40
C LYS A 51 -11.69 7.58 -24.98
N LYS A 52 -12.97 7.34 -24.63
CA LYS A 52 -13.86 8.41 -24.16
C LYS A 52 -13.32 9.14 -22.92
N LYS A 53 -12.61 8.45 -22.02
CA LYS A 53 -11.96 9.08 -20.86
C LYS A 53 -10.70 9.83 -21.26
N ILE A 54 -9.84 9.23 -22.09
CA ILE A 54 -8.62 9.86 -22.61
C ILE A 54 -8.95 11.20 -23.28
N GLU A 55 -10.01 11.24 -24.09
CA GLU A 55 -10.44 12.47 -24.77
C GLU A 55 -10.84 13.61 -23.83
N GLN A 56 -11.12 13.35 -22.55
CA GLN A 56 -11.42 14.40 -21.57
C GLN A 56 -10.19 15.23 -21.21
N PHE A 57 -9.00 14.68 -21.40
CA PHE A 57 -7.73 15.34 -21.07
C PHE A 57 -6.71 15.32 -22.22
N GLU A 58 -7.04 14.73 -23.37
CA GLU A 58 -6.17 14.67 -24.56
C GLU A 58 -5.75 16.06 -25.09
N SER A 59 -6.58 17.09 -24.89
CA SER A 59 -6.25 18.48 -25.25
C SER A 59 -5.48 19.25 -24.18
N GLU A 60 -5.27 18.67 -23.01
CA GLU A 60 -4.55 19.30 -21.91
C GLU A 60 -3.04 19.27 -22.13
N LYS A 61 -2.29 19.97 -21.27
CA LYS A 61 -0.82 19.91 -21.28
C LYS A 61 -0.31 18.49 -21.02
N PRO A 62 0.85 18.09 -21.59
CA PRO A 62 1.41 16.75 -21.38
C PRO A 62 1.50 16.32 -19.91
N SER A 63 1.86 17.23 -18.99
CA SER A 63 1.91 16.92 -17.56
C SER A 63 0.56 16.48 -16.97
N VAL A 64 -0.53 17.11 -17.39
CA VAL A 64 -1.90 16.72 -17.00
C VAL A 64 -2.26 15.38 -17.64
N GLN A 65 -1.89 15.17 -18.90
CA GLN A 65 -2.14 13.91 -19.61
C GLN A 65 -1.48 12.73 -18.92
N VAL A 66 -0.22 12.86 -18.50
CA VAL A 66 0.51 11.82 -17.75
C VAL A 66 -0.19 11.54 -16.41
N SER A 67 -0.48 12.59 -15.63
CA SER A 67 -1.16 12.45 -14.33
C SER A 67 -2.49 11.72 -14.45
N GLU A 68 -3.38 12.16 -15.34
CA GLU A 68 -4.70 11.54 -15.56
C GLU A 68 -4.58 10.11 -16.11
N SER A 69 -3.55 9.83 -16.92
CA SER A 69 -3.25 8.49 -17.40
C SER A 69 -2.87 7.55 -16.26
N LEU A 70 -2.01 8.00 -15.33
CA LEU A 70 -1.62 7.23 -14.14
C LEU A 70 -2.82 6.97 -13.22
N TYR A 71 -3.67 7.97 -12.98
CA TYR A 71 -4.92 7.78 -12.21
C TYR A 71 -5.86 6.78 -12.87
N LEU A 72 -6.01 6.84 -14.21
CA LEU A 72 -6.85 5.92 -14.98
C LEU A 72 -6.35 4.48 -14.85
N LEU A 73 -5.04 4.26 -14.98
CA LEU A 73 -4.41 2.94 -14.87
C LEU A 73 -4.48 2.39 -13.45
N ASN A 74 -4.13 3.19 -12.44
CA ASN A 74 -4.21 2.80 -11.03
C ASN A 74 -5.63 2.33 -10.63
N LYS A 75 -6.68 3.00 -11.13
CA LYS A 75 -8.08 2.60 -10.87
C LYS A 75 -8.44 1.22 -11.46
N ARG A 76 -7.78 0.81 -12.54
CA ARG A 76 -8.05 -0.44 -13.25
C ARG A 76 -7.22 -1.62 -12.73
N LYS A 77 -5.99 -1.37 -12.27
CA LYS A 77 -5.00 -2.38 -11.85
C LYS A 77 -5.61 -3.52 -11.01
N ASP A 78 -6.36 -3.20 -9.97
CA ASP A 78 -6.88 -4.21 -9.04
C ASP A 78 -8.22 -4.85 -9.44
N ASN A 79 -8.90 -4.30 -10.45
CA ASN A 79 -10.29 -4.63 -10.75
C ASN A 79 -10.49 -5.23 -12.14
N ASP A 80 -9.58 -4.96 -13.08
CA ASP A 80 -9.75 -5.23 -14.51
C ASP A 80 -8.37 -5.28 -15.19
N GLU A 81 -7.66 -6.41 -15.05
CA GLU A 81 -6.33 -6.64 -15.65
C GLU A 81 -6.35 -6.44 -17.17
N LEU A 82 -7.33 -7.05 -17.85
CA LEU A 82 -7.53 -6.85 -19.29
C LEU A 82 -7.73 -5.37 -19.62
N GLY A 83 -8.54 -4.65 -18.86
CA GLY A 83 -8.76 -3.24 -19.09
C GLY A 83 -7.58 -2.34 -18.72
N PHE A 84 -6.73 -2.74 -17.78
CA PHE A 84 -5.45 -2.09 -17.52
C PHE A 84 -4.56 -2.19 -18.76
N ASP A 85 -4.34 -3.39 -19.29
CA ASP A 85 -3.51 -3.63 -20.48
C ASP A 85 -4.00 -2.85 -21.70
N LEU A 86 -5.31 -2.91 -21.96
CA LEU A 86 -5.92 -2.20 -23.08
C LEU A 86 -5.85 -0.68 -22.91
N ALA A 87 -6.00 -0.18 -21.69
CA ALA A 87 -5.87 1.25 -21.42
C ALA A 87 -4.43 1.73 -21.58
N TYR A 88 -3.46 0.97 -21.08
CA TYR A 88 -2.04 1.26 -21.21
C TYR A 88 -1.65 1.35 -22.69
N LYS A 89 -1.98 0.33 -23.49
CA LYS A 89 -1.71 0.33 -24.94
C LYS A 89 -2.36 1.52 -25.65
N LEU A 90 -3.60 1.85 -25.31
CA LEU A 90 -4.29 2.98 -25.94
C LEU A 90 -3.68 4.34 -25.55
N ILE A 91 -3.26 4.52 -24.29
CA ILE A 91 -2.52 5.70 -23.83
C ILE A 91 -1.21 5.82 -24.61
N TYR A 92 -0.49 4.70 -24.76
CA TYR A 92 0.78 4.63 -25.48
C TYR A 92 0.63 5.10 -26.93
N GLU A 93 -0.38 4.61 -27.64
CA GLU A 93 -0.61 4.99 -29.04
C GLU A 93 -1.19 6.42 -29.20
N THR A 94 -1.92 6.92 -28.21
CA THR A 94 -2.66 8.19 -28.34
C THR A 94 -1.88 9.40 -27.82
N LEU A 95 -1.22 9.27 -26.66
CA LEU A 95 -0.71 10.40 -25.89
C LEU A 95 0.81 10.49 -25.89
N ILE A 96 1.50 9.34 -25.72
CA ILE A 96 2.96 9.28 -25.60
C ILE A 96 3.72 9.95 -26.75
N PRO A 97 3.28 9.88 -28.03
CA PRO A 97 3.97 10.57 -29.12
C PRO A 97 4.10 12.09 -28.93
N ASN A 98 3.32 12.69 -28.01
CA ASN A 98 3.35 14.12 -27.70
C ASN A 98 4.11 14.43 -26.39
N TRP A 99 4.62 13.42 -25.69
CA TRP A 99 5.35 13.59 -24.43
C TRP A 99 6.85 13.72 -24.69
N ASN A 100 7.54 14.42 -23.79
CA ASN A 100 9.01 14.46 -23.82
C ASN A 100 9.61 13.23 -23.10
N ASP A 101 10.90 12.97 -23.32
CA ASP A 101 11.58 11.80 -22.74
C ASP A 101 11.45 11.72 -21.22
N ARG A 102 11.51 12.86 -20.50
CA ARG A 102 11.37 12.90 -19.03
C ARG A 102 9.97 12.50 -18.57
N GLN A 103 8.94 12.88 -19.31
CA GLN A 103 7.55 12.53 -19.03
C GLN A 103 7.29 11.04 -19.27
N ILE A 104 7.90 10.48 -20.31
CA ILE A 104 7.85 9.05 -20.61
C ILE A 104 8.59 8.27 -19.51
N GLU A 105 9.83 8.64 -19.19
CA GLU A 105 10.61 8.04 -18.11
C GLU A 105 9.85 8.08 -16.77
N TYR A 106 9.26 9.23 -16.43
CA TYR A 106 8.45 9.37 -15.23
C TYR A 106 7.22 8.46 -15.23
N PHE A 107 6.50 8.39 -16.36
CA PHE A 107 5.32 7.54 -16.50
C PHE A 107 5.67 6.05 -16.29
N GLU A 108 6.74 5.58 -16.93
CA GLU A 108 7.22 4.19 -16.79
C GLU A 108 7.75 3.88 -15.39
N GLU A 109 8.45 4.82 -14.75
CA GLU A 109 8.91 4.68 -13.37
C GLU A 109 7.71 4.53 -12.41
N VAL A 110 6.70 5.40 -12.53
CA VAL A 110 5.52 5.32 -11.68
C VAL A 110 4.71 4.05 -11.96
N LEU A 111 4.60 3.61 -13.22
CA LEU A 111 3.98 2.32 -13.53
C LEU A 111 4.72 1.16 -12.91
N THR A 112 6.05 1.17 -12.92
CA THR A 112 6.86 0.15 -12.25
C THR A 112 6.59 0.13 -10.75
N ILE A 113 6.46 1.30 -10.12
CA ILE A 113 6.08 1.41 -8.70
C ILE A 113 4.67 0.82 -8.48
N LEU A 114 3.71 1.17 -9.34
CA LEU A 114 2.35 0.63 -9.25
C LEU A 114 2.35 -0.88 -9.41
N ASP A 115 3.07 -1.43 -10.38
CA ASP A 115 3.21 -2.87 -10.65
C ASP A 115 3.77 -3.63 -9.47
N ASN A 116 4.82 -3.11 -8.86
CA ASN A 116 5.46 -3.74 -7.72
C ASN A 116 4.67 -3.55 -6.42
N CYS A 117 3.93 -2.45 -6.24
CA CYS A 117 3.17 -2.19 -5.01
C CYS A 117 1.79 -2.85 -5.01
N GLY A 118 1.71 -4.10 -4.59
CA GLY A 118 0.44 -4.80 -4.33
C GLY A 118 -0.29 -4.34 -3.07
N ASN A 119 0.40 -3.68 -2.13
CA ASN A 119 -0.16 -3.16 -0.89
C ASN A 119 0.12 -1.65 -0.74
N ASP A 120 -0.82 -0.92 -0.14
CA ASP A 120 -0.61 0.47 0.28
C ASP A 120 0.35 0.56 1.47
N TYR A 121 0.34 -0.44 2.35
CA TYR A 121 1.23 -0.51 3.50
C TYR A 121 1.60 -1.93 3.92
N PHE A 122 2.78 -2.05 4.52
CA PHE A 122 3.22 -3.18 5.32
C PHE A 122 3.14 -2.78 6.80
N LEU A 123 2.44 -3.56 7.64
CA LEU A 123 2.38 -3.31 9.08
C LEU A 123 3.30 -4.27 9.84
N SER A 124 4.46 -3.76 10.24
CA SER A 124 5.44 -4.44 11.09
C SER A 124 5.10 -4.23 12.57
N PHE A 125 5.12 -5.30 13.35
CA PHE A 125 4.89 -5.26 14.79
C PHE A 125 5.51 -6.49 15.44
N THR A 126 5.65 -6.44 16.76
CA THR A 126 6.11 -7.60 17.52
C THR A 126 5.04 -8.09 18.48
N SER A 127 5.00 -9.40 18.68
CA SER A 127 4.30 -10.03 19.80
C SER A 127 5.27 -10.51 20.88
N ARG A 128 6.56 -10.17 20.77
CA ARG A 128 7.57 -10.51 21.77
C ARG A 128 7.19 -9.91 23.11
N LYS A 129 7.40 -10.70 24.16
CA LYS A 129 7.22 -10.29 25.56
C LYS A 129 8.58 -10.27 26.23
N VAL A 130 8.83 -9.31 27.12
CA VAL A 130 10.06 -9.30 27.94
C VAL A 130 10.17 -10.61 28.71
N ASN A 131 9.07 -11.01 29.38
CA ASN A 131 8.92 -12.28 30.07
C ASN A 131 7.84 -13.15 29.39
N PRO A 132 8.15 -14.40 28.96
CA PRO A 132 7.19 -15.27 28.29
C PRO A 132 5.92 -15.61 29.10
N VAL A 133 6.01 -15.59 30.44
CA VAL A 133 4.87 -15.92 31.32
C VAL A 133 3.97 -14.73 31.64
N GLU A 134 4.37 -13.52 31.26
CA GLU A 134 3.58 -12.32 31.48
C GLU A 134 2.60 -12.06 30.32
N LEU A 135 1.62 -11.21 30.56
CA LEU A 135 0.77 -10.67 29.49
C LEU A 135 1.61 -9.78 28.58
N ASN A 136 1.25 -9.70 27.30
CA ASN A 136 1.86 -8.69 26.45
C ASN A 136 1.52 -7.29 26.99
N ILE A 137 2.55 -6.53 27.37
CA ILE A 137 2.39 -5.23 28.03
C ILE A 137 1.55 -4.25 27.18
N VAL A 138 1.58 -4.38 25.86
CA VAL A 138 0.78 -3.52 24.98
C VAL A 138 -0.72 -3.80 25.07
N HIS A 139 -1.13 -5.03 25.40
CA HIS A 139 -2.54 -5.32 25.64
C HIS A 139 -3.03 -4.63 26.91
N LEU A 140 -2.16 -4.52 27.92
CA LEU A 140 -2.46 -3.82 29.18
C LEU A 140 -2.48 -2.30 28.97
N ASN A 141 -1.40 -1.74 28.41
CA ASN A 141 -1.24 -0.30 28.24
C ASN A 141 -2.30 0.30 27.31
N TYR A 142 -2.76 -0.46 26.31
CA TYR A 142 -3.69 0.02 25.29
C TYR A 142 -5.07 -0.64 25.35
N GLN A 143 -5.42 -1.29 26.47
CA GLN A 143 -6.66 -2.09 26.56
C GLN A 143 -7.92 -1.31 26.17
N HIS A 144 -8.04 -0.04 26.55
CA HIS A 144 -9.26 0.73 26.29
C HIS A 144 -9.35 1.14 24.83
N PHE A 145 -8.22 1.49 24.20
CA PHE A 145 -8.16 1.73 22.76
C PHE A 145 -8.48 0.48 21.95
N ILE A 146 -7.87 -0.66 22.30
CA ILE A 146 -8.13 -1.94 21.65
C ILE A 146 -9.62 -2.31 21.76
N LYS A 147 -10.21 -2.22 22.95
CA LYS A 147 -11.65 -2.47 23.16
C LYS A 147 -12.52 -1.53 22.34
N TYR A 148 -12.17 -0.25 22.28
CA TYR A 148 -12.92 0.77 21.57
C TYR A 148 -12.94 0.54 20.05
N VAL A 149 -11.81 0.16 19.47
CA VAL A 149 -11.69 -0.08 18.02
C VAL A 149 -12.22 -1.45 17.63
N LEU A 150 -11.85 -2.50 18.37
CA LEU A 150 -12.21 -3.87 18.00
C LEU A 150 -13.63 -4.25 18.42
N MET A 151 -14.18 -3.59 19.44
CA MET A 151 -15.51 -3.87 20.01
C MET A 151 -15.76 -5.36 20.26
N PRO A 152 -14.86 -6.08 20.99
CA PRO A 152 -15.03 -7.50 21.22
C PRO A 152 -16.26 -7.76 22.08
N ARG A 153 -16.99 -8.84 21.77
CA ARG A 153 -18.18 -9.25 22.56
C ARG A 153 -17.79 -9.69 23.98
N ASP A 154 -16.65 -10.37 24.11
CA ASP A 154 -16.06 -10.79 25.38
C ASP A 154 -14.56 -10.48 25.38
N TRP A 155 -14.17 -9.47 26.15
CA TRP A 155 -12.77 -9.05 26.27
C TRP A 155 -11.88 -10.12 26.88
N LYS A 156 -12.37 -10.87 27.89
CA LYS A 156 -11.53 -11.85 28.58
C LYS A 156 -11.16 -12.99 27.65
N ARG A 157 -12.14 -13.47 26.88
CA ARG A 157 -11.91 -14.49 25.86
C ARG A 157 -10.99 -13.98 24.75
N GLU A 158 -11.23 -12.78 24.24
CA GLU A 158 -10.40 -12.19 23.19
C GLU A 158 -8.93 -12.06 23.61
N LEU A 159 -8.70 -11.60 24.84
CA LEU A 159 -7.36 -11.48 25.41
C LEU A 159 -6.70 -12.85 25.58
N ALA A 160 -7.43 -13.83 26.13
CA ALA A 160 -6.91 -15.19 26.31
C ALA A 160 -6.53 -15.85 24.97
N ASP A 161 -7.38 -15.73 23.96
CA ASP A 161 -7.14 -16.28 22.62
C ASP A 161 -5.93 -15.60 21.96
N ALA A 162 -5.80 -14.27 22.10
CA ALA A 162 -4.66 -13.52 21.58
C ALA A 162 -3.34 -13.92 22.26
N GLU A 163 -3.36 -14.11 23.58
CA GLU A 163 -2.20 -14.54 24.35
C GLU A 163 -1.77 -15.97 23.98
N GLN A 164 -2.73 -16.89 23.81
CA GLN A 164 -2.46 -18.27 23.37
C GLN A 164 -1.82 -18.30 21.97
N LYS A 165 -2.24 -17.40 21.08
CA LYS A 165 -1.80 -17.36 19.68
C LYS A 165 -0.67 -16.36 19.42
N ASN A 166 -0.14 -15.69 20.46
CA ASN A 166 0.84 -14.61 20.34
C ASN A 166 0.40 -13.51 19.35
N ILE A 167 -0.85 -13.07 19.41
CA ILE A 167 -1.39 -12.01 18.56
C ILE A 167 -1.20 -10.64 19.23
N ASN A 168 -0.65 -9.67 18.51
CA ASN A 168 -0.61 -8.29 18.96
C ASN A 168 -1.95 -7.59 18.69
N LEU A 169 -2.77 -7.42 19.74
CA LEU A 169 -4.09 -6.80 19.65
C LEU A 169 -4.06 -5.32 19.27
N LEU A 170 -3.00 -4.58 19.62
CA LEU A 170 -2.84 -3.18 19.23
C LEU A 170 -2.58 -3.07 17.72
N ALA A 171 -1.67 -3.90 17.19
CA ALA A 171 -1.42 -3.96 15.76
C ALA A 171 -2.70 -4.34 14.99
N ARG A 172 -3.49 -5.30 15.50
CA ARG A 172 -4.78 -5.66 14.91
C ARG A 172 -5.79 -4.49 14.91
N ALA A 173 -5.81 -3.70 15.98
CA ALA A 173 -6.65 -2.50 16.06
C ALA A 173 -6.23 -1.44 15.05
N ILE A 174 -4.93 -1.16 14.92
CA ILE A 174 -4.38 -0.24 13.92
C ILE A 174 -4.72 -0.72 12.51
N ASN A 175 -4.46 -2.00 12.21
CA ASN A 175 -4.78 -2.59 10.91
C ASN A 175 -6.27 -2.44 10.55
N ARG A 176 -7.18 -2.66 11.52
CA ARG A 176 -8.62 -2.48 11.30
C ARG A 176 -8.96 -1.06 10.86
N LEU A 177 -8.36 -0.04 11.48
CA LEU A 177 -8.60 1.36 11.11
C LEU A 177 -8.02 1.69 9.73
N LEU A 178 -6.78 1.25 9.45
CA LEU A 178 -6.14 1.49 8.16
C LEU A 178 -6.90 0.80 7.01
N CYS A 179 -7.38 -0.43 7.22
CA CYS A 179 -8.14 -1.20 6.22
C CYS A 179 -9.50 -0.61 5.83
N GLU A 180 -10.00 0.43 6.53
CA GLU A 180 -11.20 1.15 6.10
C GLU A 180 -10.94 1.97 4.81
N LYS A 181 -9.69 2.41 4.58
CA LYS A 181 -9.30 3.25 3.44
C LYS A 181 -8.18 2.67 2.57
N LEU A 182 -7.39 1.72 3.10
CA LEU A 182 -6.16 1.22 2.48
C LEU A 182 -6.13 -0.32 2.41
N LYS A 183 -5.48 -0.87 1.40
CA LYS A 183 -5.11 -2.29 1.31
C LYS A 183 -3.73 -2.48 1.93
N GLY A 184 -3.58 -3.36 2.91
CA GLY A 184 -2.29 -3.55 3.56
C GLY A 184 -1.99 -5.00 3.88
N PHE A 185 -0.70 -5.26 4.08
CA PHE A 185 -0.21 -6.54 4.55
C PHE A 185 -0.05 -6.52 6.08
N TYR A 186 -0.75 -7.45 6.73
CA TYR A 186 -0.70 -7.70 8.17
C TYR A 186 -0.63 -9.20 8.43
N TYR A 187 0.43 -9.63 9.14
CA TYR A 187 0.72 -11.04 9.35
C TYR A 187 0.74 -11.42 10.85
N PRO A 188 -0.43 -11.71 11.46
CA PRO A 188 -0.61 -11.87 12.91
C PRO A 188 0.05 -13.12 13.52
N SER A 189 0.18 -14.19 12.74
CA SER A 189 0.72 -15.47 13.19
C SER A 189 1.71 -16.00 12.16
N HIS A 190 2.94 -16.24 12.62
CA HIS A 190 3.98 -16.88 11.82
C HIS A 190 3.77 -18.39 11.93
N GLU A 191 3.10 -18.94 10.92
CA GLU A 191 2.83 -20.37 10.81
C GLU A 191 3.70 -20.96 9.70
N GLY A 192 4.49 -21.98 10.00
CA GLY A 192 5.32 -22.69 9.03
C GLY A 192 6.83 -22.63 9.30
N ASP A 193 7.61 -23.01 8.29
CA ASP A 193 9.08 -22.93 8.30
C ASP A 193 9.54 -21.46 8.33
N ASN A 194 10.56 -21.16 9.13
CA ASN A 194 11.18 -19.84 9.19
C ASN A 194 11.54 -19.30 7.79
N THR A 195 12.06 -20.15 6.91
CA THR A 195 12.44 -19.77 5.54
C THR A 195 11.23 -19.28 4.73
N MET A 196 10.07 -19.94 4.91
CA MET A 196 8.82 -19.53 4.25
C MET A 196 8.29 -18.22 4.82
N VAL A 197 8.39 -18.03 6.14
CA VAL A 197 7.99 -16.79 6.81
C VAL A 197 8.85 -15.64 6.31
N GLU A 198 10.18 -15.78 6.31
CA GLU A 198 11.10 -14.74 5.84
C GLU A 198 10.82 -14.35 4.40
N LYS A 199 10.69 -15.32 3.50
CA LYS A 199 10.34 -15.07 2.09
C LYS A 199 9.02 -14.33 1.95
N LYS A 200 7.99 -14.73 2.72
CA LYS A 200 6.68 -14.06 2.66
C LYS A 200 6.76 -12.62 3.18
N LEU A 201 7.52 -12.37 4.24
CA LEU A 201 7.73 -11.03 4.78
C LEU A 201 8.50 -10.17 3.77
N GLU A 202 9.54 -10.70 3.15
CA GLU A 202 10.31 -10.04 2.09
C GLU A 202 9.42 -9.65 0.92
N GLU A 203 8.73 -10.62 0.30
CA GLU A 203 7.89 -10.39 -0.88
C GLU A 203 6.84 -9.31 -0.61
N ASN A 204 6.17 -9.37 0.55
CA ASN A 204 5.11 -8.41 0.87
C ASN A 204 5.66 -7.05 1.33
N CYS A 205 6.82 -7.00 1.98
CA CYS A 205 7.46 -5.74 2.33
C CYS A 205 7.93 -5.00 1.07
N CYS A 206 8.61 -5.70 0.17
CA CYS A 206 9.04 -5.16 -1.13
C CYS A 206 7.86 -4.78 -2.03
N ALA A 207 6.71 -5.45 -1.88
CA ALA A 207 5.49 -5.14 -2.60
C ALA A 207 4.57 -4.13 -1.89
N SER A 208 5.08 -3.37 -0.92
CA SER A 208 4.31 -2.36 -0.18
C SER A 208 4.80 -0.95 -0.46
N PHE A 209 3.86 -0.03 -0.66
CA PHE A 209 4.19 1.38 -0.89
C PHE A 209 4.74 2.08 0.36
N ALA A 210 4.19 1.77 1.54
CA ALA A 210 4.64 2.32 2.82
C ALA A 210 5.00 1.22 3.82
N PHE A 211 5.94 1.53 4.71
CA PHE A 211 6.29 0.67 5.83
C PHE A 211 5.81 1.33 7.13
N ILE A 212 4.91 0.69 7.85
CA ILE A 212 4.42 1.17 9.14
C ILE A 212 4.92 0.21 10.20
N GLN A 213 5.63 0.71 11.21
CA GLN A 213 6.13 -0.14 12.28
C GLN A 213 5.70 0.35 13.66
N LEU A 214 5.12 -0.58 14.43
CA LEU A 214 4.80 -0.38 15.84
C LEU A 214 6.06 -0.59 16.68
N ILE A 215 6.59 0.50 17.21
CA ILE A 215 7.83 0.53 17.99
C ILE A 215 7.52 0.22 19.45
N GLN A 216 8.14 -0.84 19.95
CA GLN A 216 8.19 -1.25 21.36
C GLN A 216 9.64 -1.52 21.71
N ASN A 217 10.08 -1.15 22.92
CA ASN A 217 11.47 -1.31 23.34
C ASN A 217 11.99 -2.76 23.22
N VAL A 218 11.11 -3.75 23.40
CA VAL A 218 11.45 -5.17 23.28
C VAL A 218 11.97 -5.58 21.90
N ILE A 219 11.72 -4.80 20.85
CA ILE A 219 12.23 -5.10 19.50
C ILE A 219 13.73 -4.90 19.37
N PHE A 220 14.34 -4.08 20.24
CA PHE A 220 15.77 -3.78 20.24
C PHE A 220 16.57 -4.73 21.15
N ASN A 221 15.90 -5.70 21.78
CA ASN A 221 16.55 -6.73 22.58
C ASN A 221 16.89 -7.95 21.70
N SER A 222 18.18 -8.32 21.62
CA SER A 222 18.59 -9.52 20.90
C SER A 222 18.16 -10.79 21.65
N ARG A 223 17.84 -11.84 20.88
CA ARG A 223 17.54 -13.18 21.40
C ARG A 223 18.30 -14.21 20.57
N PRO A 224 19.31 -14.88 21.14
CA PRO A 224 20.17 -15.79 20.38
C PRO A 224 19.41 -16.99 19.80
N ASP A 225 18.24 -17.32 20.35
CA ASP A 225 17.40 -18.44 19.94
C ASP A 225 16.30 -18.08 18.92
N LYS A 226 16.10 -16.79 18.59
CA LYS A 226 14.94 -16.36 17.76
C LYS A 226 15.24 -15.21 16.80
N CYS A 227 14.91 -15.43 15.53
CA CYS A 227 14.95 -14.41 14.47
C CYS A 227 14.08 -13.19 14.86
N ASN A 228 14.65 -11.99 14.67
CA ASN A 228 13.94 -10.72 14.84
C ASN A 228 13.32 -10.27 13.52
N TYR A 229 12.14 -10.80 13.24
CA TYR A 229 11.41 -10.47 12.00
C TYR A 229 11.19 -8.97 11.82
N CYS A 230 10.96 -8.19 12.88
CA CYS A 230 10.85 -6.73 12.76
C CYS A 230 12.13 -6.06 12.24
N HIS A 231 13.30 -6.59 12.61
CA HIS A 231 14.59 -6.10 12.10
C HIS A 231 14.80 -6.54 10.65
N LEU A 232 14.43 -7.78 10.30
CA LEU A 232 14.48 -8.28 8.94
C LEU A 232 13.59 -7.44 8.01
N GLU A 233 12.34 -7.22 8.40
CA GLU A 233 11.37 -6.37 7.69
C GLU A 233 11.90 -4.94 7.51
N TYR A 234 12.52 -4.37 8.55
CA TYR A 234 13.19 -3.06 8.44
C TYR A 234 14.31 -3.06 7.40
N LYS A 235 15.15 -4.10 7.36
CA LYS A 235 16.24 -4.23 6.38
C LYS A 235 15.72 -4.27 4.94
N TYR A 236 14.59 -4.91 4.69
CA TYR A 236 13.94 -4.86 3.38
C TYR A 236 13.35 -3.48 3.10
N ALA A 237 12.65 -2.89 4.07
CA ALA A 237 12.02 -1.58 3.92
C ALA A 237 13.04 -0.46 3.57
N ILE A 238 14.24 -0.47 4.14
CA ILE A 238 15.25 0.56 3.80
C ILE A 238 15.79 0.43 2.37
N GLN A 239 15.67 -0.74 1.75
CA GLN A 239 16.12 -1.00 0.38
C GLN A 239 15.06 -0.66 -0.65
N THR A 240 13.79 -0.86 -0.33
CA THR A 240 12.68 -0.79 -1.32
C THR A 240 11.70 0.35 -1.09
N ILE A 241 11.59 0.87 0.14
CA ILE A 241 10.59 1.89 0.50
C ILE A 241 11.28 3.21 0.78
N ALA A 242 10.79 4.28 0.15
CA ALA A 242 11.31 5.63 0.30
C ALA A 242 11.35 6.07 1.79
N PRO A 243 12.40 6.79 2.24
CA PRO A 243 12.54 7.18 3.64
C PRO A 243 11.32 7.88 4.23
N GLU A 244 10.66 8.78 3.51
CA GLU A 244 9.45 9.48 3.98
C GLU A 244 8.23 8.57 4.24
N LEU A 245 8.22 7.36 3.65
CA LEU A 245 7.13 6.38 3.69
C LEU A 245 7.41 5.25 4.69
N ARG A 246 8.55 5.28 5.38
CA ARG A 246 8.80 4.43 6.55
C ARG A 246 8.37 5.18 7.81
N LEU A 247 7.17 4.86 8.27
CA LEU A 247 6.40 5.52 9.31
C LEU A 247 6.44 4.71 10.61
N TYR A 248 6.51 5.40 11.74
CA TYR A 248 6.64 4.77 13.05
C TYR A 248 5.53 5.19 14.00
N ILE A 249 4.98 4.20 14.69
CA ILE A 249 4.00 4.39 15.76
C ILE A 249 4.68 3.99 17.07
N LEU A 250 4.81 4.93 18.00
CA LEU A 250 5.42 4.67 19.29
C LEU A 250 4.39 4.05 20.24
N ALA A 251 4.67 2.83 20.69
CA ALA A 251 3.88 2.08 21.67
C ALA A 251 4.52 2.09 23.08
N GLU A 252 5.11 3.23 23.44
CA GLU A 252 5.71 3.53 24.76
C GLU A 252 5.05 4.79 25.34
N ARG A 253 5.20 5.08 26.65
CA ARG A 253 4.49 6.23 27.27
C ARG A 253 4.90 7.58 26.74
N SER A 254 6.15 7.68 26.28
CA SER A 254 6.74 8.90 25.80
C SER A 254 7.97 8.60 24.95
N HIS A 255 8.44 9.62 24.23
CA HIS A 255 9.70 9.53 23.49
C HIS A 255 10.91 9.28 24.40
N ASP A 256 10.88 9.81 25.62
CA ASP A 256 11.97 9.69 26.60
C ASP A 256 12.09 8.28 27.18
N GLU A 257 11.05 7.47 27.06
CA GLU A 257 11.03 6.07 27.48
C GLU A 257 11.53 5.10 26.40
N LEU A 258 11.87 5.58 25.20
CA LEU A 258 12.60 4.75 24.24
C LEU A 258 13.93 4.30 24.84
N VAL A 259 14.29 3.04 24.56
CA VAL A 259 15.55 2.45 24.99
C VAL A 259 16.71 3.37 24.63
N LYS A 260 17.57 3.68 25.60
CA LYS A 260 18.73 4.53 25.32
C LYS A 260 19.70 3.77 24.43
N LYS A 261 20.33 4.49 23.48
CA LYS A 261 21.35 3.97 22.56
C LYS A 261 22.34 2.98 23.20
N GLN A 262 22.84 3.30 24.39
CA GLN A 262 23.81 2.46 25.13
C GLN A 262 23.29 1.07 25.54
N PHE A 263 21.99 0.83 25.45
CA PHE A 263 21.32 -0.45 25.74
C PHE A 263 20.75 -1.12 24.48
N VAL A 264 21.05 -0.56 23.31
CA VAL A 264 20.68 -1.15 22.01
C VAL A 264 21.86 -1.97 21.51
N GLU A 265 21.57 -3.20 21.10
CA GLU A 265 22.57 -4.09 20.51
C GLU A 265 23.08 -3.51 19.19
N GLU A 266 24.37 -3.71 18.89
CA GLU A 266 25.05 -3.11 17.72
C GLU A 266 24.29 -3.41 16.41
N GLU A 267 23.73 -4.61 16.26
CA GLU A 267 22.97 -5.00 15.08
C GLU A 267 21.71 -4.16 14.82
N TYR A 268 21.14 -3.54 15.85
CA TYR A 268 19.90 -2.73 15.73
C TYR A 268 20.16 -1.23 15.81
N GLU A 269 21.41 -0.80 15.91
CA GLU A 269 21.76 0.60 16.17
C GLU A 269 21.25 1.53 15.05
N ASP A 270 21.47 1.19 13.79
CA ASP A 270 21.01 2.01 12.65
C ASP A 270 19.48 2.12 12.60
N TRP A 271 18.79 1.01 12.88
CA TRP A 271 17.33 0.97 12.97
C TRP A 271 16.82 1.88 14.08
N HIS A 272 17.42 1.78 15.26
CA HIS A 272 17.07 2.62 16.41
C HIS A 272 17.34 4.11 16.11
N GLN A 273 18.47 4.44 15.48
CA GLN A 273 18.79 5.81 15.07
C GLN A 273 17.79 6.38 14.06
N GLU A 274 17.35 5.59 13.07
CA GLU A 274 16.31 6.03 12.14
C GLU A 274 14.99 6.31 12.88
N VAL A 275 14.58 5.42 13.78
CA VAL A 275 13.38 5.58 14.60
C VAL A 275 13.46 6.86 15.45
N LEU A 276 14.61 7.17 16.06
CA LEU A 276 14.80 8.38 16.85
C LEU A 276 14.68 9.66 16.01
N LYS A 277 15.31 9.70 14.82
CA LYS A 277 15.38 10.90 13.96
C LYS A 277 14.07 11.29 13.30
N LYS A 278 13.14 10.34 13.13
CA LYS A 278 11.88 10.57 12.43
C LYS A 278 10.74 11.00 13.34
N ASP A 279 9.80 11.75 12.79
CA ASP A 279 8.53 12.01 13.45
C ASP A 279 7.77 10.69 13.65
N LYS A 280 7.29 10.50 14.88
CA LYS A 280 6.59 9.30 15.33
C LYS A 280 5.17 9.69 15.71
N ILE A 281 4.21 8.84 15.39
CA ILE A 281 2.88 8.94 15.96
C ILE A 281 2.93 8.35 17.35
N HIS A 282 2.74 9.19 18.36
CA HIS A 282 2.74 8.75 19.74
C HIS A 282 1.34 8.35 20.17
N LEU A 283 1.15 7.07 20.51
CA LEU A 283 -0.08 6.58 21.09
C LEU A 283 0.03 6.63 22.62
N PRO A 284 -0.62 7.58 23.32
CA PRO A 284 -0.58 7.63 24.77
C PRO A 284 -1.23 6.38 25.37
N PHE A 285 -0.69 5.92 26.51
CA PHE A 285 -1.28 4.79 27.23
C PHE A 285 -2.71 5.11 27.65
N THR A 286 -3.53 4.08 27.64
CA THR A 286 -4.94 4.13 28.02
C THR A 286 -5.16 3.38 29.32
N GLU A 287 -4.46 3.81 30.38
CA GLU A 287 -4.60 3.23 31.72
C GLU A 287 -5.97 3.57 32.33
N SER A 288 -6.47 4.78 32.06
CA SER A 288 -7.82 5.22 32.37
C SER A 288 -8.66 5.36 31.10
N PHE A 289 -9.94 4.99 31.16
CA PHE A 289 -10.86 5.20 30.05
C PHE A 289 -11.13 6.70 29.83
N SER A 290 -10.83 7.20 28.63
CA SER A 290 -11.16 8.57 28.22
C SER A 290 -11.62 8.57 26.76
N ILE A 291 -12.92 8.72 26.52
CA ILE A 291 -13.46 8.71 25.15
C ILE A 291 -12.82 9.77 24.25
N LYS A 292 -12.46 10.94 24.81
CA LYS A 292 -11.75 11.99 24.08
C LYS A 292 -10.38 11.51 23.61
N GLN A 293 -9.60 10.89 24.51
CA GLN A 293 -8.29 10.34 24.19
C GLN A 293 -8.39 9.22 23.15
N LEU A 294 -9.38 8.32 23.28
CA LEU A 294 -9.55 7.22 22.34
C LEU A 294 -9.92 7.70 20.92
N LYS A 295 -10.76 8.75 20.82
CA LYS A 295 -11.07 9.41 19.56
C LYS A 295 -9.86 10.10 18.95
N GLU A 296 -9.06 10.79 19.76
CA GLU A 296 -7.82 11.44 19.33
C GLU A 296 -6.82 10.41 18.77
N MET A 297 -6.61 9.29 19.46
CA MET A 297 -5.75 8.21 18.99
C MET A 297 -6.25 7.61 17.66
N ARG A 298 -7.56 7.40 17.54
CA ARG A 298 -8.17 6.94 16.28
C ARG A 298 -7.91 7.94 15.16
N PHE A 299 -8.17 9.23 15.40
CA PHE A 299 -7.92 10.31 14.45
C PHE A 299 -6.45 10.37 14.02
N GLN A 300 -5.50 10.25 14.96
CA GLN A 300 -4.07 10.22 14.63
C GLN A 300 -3.70 9.05 13.72
N ILE A 301 -4.29 7.87 13.91
CA ILE A 301 -4.04 6.72 13.02
C ILE A 301 -4.71 6.94 11.65
N GLU A 302 -6.00 7.27 11.63
CA GLU A 302 -6.77 7.39 10.40
C GLU A 302 -6.34 8.56 9.52
N GLU A 303 -6.06 9.72 10.13
CA GLU A 303 -5.76 10.93 9.39
C GLU A 303 -4.25 11.10 9.20
N ASN A 304 -3.40 10.83 10.20
CA ASN A 304 -1.97 11.06 10.01
C ASN A 304 -1.26 9.92 9.29
N LEU A 305 -1.74 8.67 9.34
CA LEU A 305 -1.16 7.57 8.55
C LEU A 305 -1.87 7.43 7.21
N SER A 306 -3.19 7.24 7.20
CA SER A 306 -3.88 6.94 5.94
C SER A 306 -3.82 8.12 4.97
N ASN A 307 -4.07 9.35 5.42
CA ASN A 307 -3.97 10.50 4.51
C ASN A 307 -2.52 10.74 4.10
N LYS A 308 -1.53 10.55 4.98
CA LYS A 308 -0.11 10.70 4.59
C LYS A 308 0.29 9.73 3.48
N ILE A 309 -0.20 8.50 3.52
CA ILE A 309 0.03 7.51 2.45
C ILE A 309 -0.71 7.91 1.18
N GLN A 310 -1.98 8.29 1.28
CA GLN A 310 -2.79 8.73 0.14
C GLN A 310 -2.22 9.98 -0.53
N ASP A 311 -1.91 11.02 0.24
CA ASP A 311 -1.28 12.26 -0.23
C ASP A 311 0.04 11.99 -0.95
N ARG A 312 0.81 11.00 -0.49
CA ARG A 312 2.06 10.60 -1.15
C ARG A 312 1.82 9.85 -2.45
N LYS A 313 0.80 9.00 -2.53
CA LYS A 313 0.37 8.37 -3.78
C LYS A 313 -0.15 9.42 -4.77
N ASP A 314 -0.94 10.38 -4.31
CA ASP A 314 -1.43 11.47 -5.15
C ASP A 314 -0.29 12.36 -5.67
N LYS A 315 0.69 12.67 -4.81
CA LYS A 315 1.91 13.38 -5.24
C LYS A 315 2.70 12.58 -6.28
N LEU A 316 2.74 11.26 -6.20
CA LEU A 316 3.38 10.42 -7.21
C LEU A 316 2.68 10.54 -8.58
N PHE A 317 1.39 10.84 -8.63
CA PHE A 317 0.70 11.07 -9.90
C PHE A 317 0.80 12.52 -10.38
N GLN A 318 0.93 13.47 -9.46
CA GLN A 318 0.92 14.90 -9.77
C GLN A 318 2.30 15.52 -9.98
N SER A 319 3.40 14.87 -9.54
CA SER A 319 4.77 15.42 -9.62
C SER A 319 5.40 15.27 -11.02
N VAL A 320 4.58 15.26 -12.07
CA VAL A 320 5.01 15.06 -13.45
C VAL A 320 5.97 16.18 -13.88
N PRO A 321 7.12 15.86 -14.51
CA PRO A 321 8.04 16.88 -15.02
C PRO A 321 7.37 17.77 -16.08
N ALA A 322 7.75 19.05 -16.05
CA ALA A 322 7.26 20.09 -16.96
C ALA A 322 7.57 19.81 -18.43
#